data_AF-A0A8D2KJ72-F1
#
_entry.id   AF-A0A8D2KJ72-F1
#
_cell.length_a   1.000
_cell.length_b   1.000
_cell.length_c   1.000
_cell.angle_alpha   90.00
_cell.angle_beta   90.00
_cell.angle_gamma   90.00
#
_symmetry.space_group_name_H-M   'P 1'
#
loop_
_entity.id
_entity.type
_entity.pdbx_description
1 polymer ?
#
loop_
_entity_poly.entity_id
_entity_poly.type
_entity_poly.pdbx_seq_one_letter_code
_entity_poly.pdbx_strand_id
1 'polypeptide(L)'
;MNLCLLLLAFFLPPKAQLEKKANLNPAVQPIKLPRGKDKVKPGKVCIVAGWGRMATNGKYPNTLQEVKLKVQKHQVCEREKLLKEFYKSSIQICVGDPKENKASFKVRLSFCPLVCNHVAQGIVSYGNKNGKPPRVYTKVSRFLQWIKETMKSHQLQETD
;
A
#
# COMPACT_ATOMS: atom_id res chain seq x y z
N MET A 1 3.85 -17.67 4.98
CA MET A 1 3.16 -16.53 4.34
C MET A 1 4.25 -15.60 3.83
N ASN A 2 4.72 -15.83 2.60
CA ASN A 2 5.96 -15.25 2.06
C ASN A 2 5.69 -13.85 1.52
N LEU A 3 5.48 -12.89 2.42
CA LEU A 3 4.97 -11.58 2.07
C LEU A 3 5.93 -10.44 2.43
N CYS A 4 7.20 -10.50 2.02
CA CYS A 4 7.94 -9.24 1.87
C CYS A 4 9.18 -9.35 0.99
N LEU A 5 9.03 -8.85 -0.23
CA LEU A 5 9.98 -7.96 -0.90
C LEU A 5 9.21 -7.34 -2.07
N LEU A 6 8.24 -6.48 -1.73
CA LEU A 6 7.56 -5.66 -2.72
C LEU A 6 8.05 -4.24 -2.54
N LEU A 7 9.14 -3.95 -3.23
CA LEU A 7 9.52 -2.59 -3.60
C LEU A 7 8.47 -2.10 -4.61
N LEU A 8 7.35 -1.55 -4.13
CA LEU A 8 6.58 -0.61 -4.94
C LEU A 8 7.30 0.74 -4.86
N ALA A 9 8.37 0.86 -5.63
CA ALA A 9 9.18 2.04 -5.68
C ALA A 9 8.55 3.10 -6.59
N PHE A 10 7.52 3.83 -6.12
CA PHE A 10 6.79 4.74 -7.03
C PHE A 10 6.32 6.08 -6.42
N PHE A 11 6.90 6.53 -5.30
CA PHE A 11 6.85 7.95 -4.89
C PHE A 11 8.25 8.56 -4.71
N LEU A 12 9.30 7.93 -5.26
CA LEU A 12 10.64 8.49 -5.34
C LEU A 12 11.02 8.67 -6.83
N PRO A 13 11.91 9.63 -7.16
CA PRO A 13 12.26 10.07 -8.53
C PRO A 13 12.61 8.92 -9.49
N PRO A 14 12.72 9.17 -10.82
CA PRO A 14 12.83 8.18 -11.93
C PRO A 14 13.96 7.11 -11.87
N LYS A 15 14.67 6.92 -10.75
CA LYS A 15 15.79 5.99 -10.57
C LYS A 15 15.53 4.92 -9.51
N ALA A 16 14.36 4.27 -9.51
CA ALA A 16 14.08 3.16 -8.60
C ALA A 16 13.85 1.83 -9.34
N GLN A 17 14.68 1.58 -10.35
CA GLN A 17 14.86 0.28 -10.99
C GLN A 17 15.99 -0.46 -10.26
N LEU A 18 15.82 -1.78 -10.06
CA LEU A 18 16.92 -2.60 -9.55
C LEU A 18 18.02 -2.65 -10.60
N GLU A 19 19.28 -2.51 -10.20
CA GLU A 19 20.44 -2.61 -11.11
C GLU A 19 20.52 -3.98 -11.80
N LYS A 20 19.99 -5.02 -11.16
CA LYS A 20 19.92 -6.38 -11.69
C LYS A 20 18.54 -6.98 -11.44
N LYS A 21 18.13 -7.87 -12.35
CA LYS A 21 16.89 -8.63 -12.21
C LYS A 21 16.91 -9.45 -10.92
N ALA A 22 15.81 -9.39 -10.17
CA ALA A 22 15.65 -10.19 -8.96
C ALA A 22 15.50 -11.67 -9.32
N ASN A 23 16.21 -12.54 -8.58
CA ASN A 23 16.09 -13.99 -8.74
C ASN A 23 14.77 -14.47 -8.09
N LEU A 24 13.80 -14.81 -8.93
CA LEU A 24 12.50 -15.31 -8.46
C LEU A 24 12.64 -16.68 -7.82
N ASN A 25 12.03 -16.85 -6.66
CA ASN A 25 12.04 -18.10 -5.88
C ASN A 25 10.80 -18.13 -4.96
N PRO A 26 10.54 -19.20 -4.20
CA PRO A 26 9.34 -19.25 -3.35
C PRO A 26 9.20 -18.10 -2.34
N ALA A 27 10.30 -17.45 -1.92
CA ALA A 27 10.29 -16.29 -1.04
C ALA A 27 10.22 -14.94 -1.78
N VAL A 28 10.60 -14.90 -3.06
CA VAL A 28 10.65 -13.68 -3.90
C VAL A 28 9.74 -13.86 -5.11
N GLN A 29 8.57 -13.24 -5.06
CA GLN A 29 7.55 -13.30 -6.12
C GLN A 29 6.93 -11.93 -6.38
N PRO A 30 6.61 -11.59 -7.65
CA PRO A 30 5.90 -10.36 -7.97
C PRO A 30 4.45 -10.41 -7.50
N ILE A 31 3.87 -9.24 -7.20
CA ILE A 31 2.46 -9.11 -6.86
C ILE A 31 1.63 -8.74 -8.08
N LYS A 32 0.41 -9.25 -8.14
CA LYS A 32 -0.54 -8.90 -9.20
C LYS A 32 -1.02 -7.46 -9.03
N LEU A 33 -1.05 -6.72 -10.13
CA LEU A 33 -1.71 -5.43 -10.21
C LEU A 33 -3.21 -5.60 -10.48
N PRO A 34 -4.07 -4.66 -10.05
CA PRO A 34 -5.50 -4.69 -10.37
C PRO A 34 -5.75 -4.68 -11.88
N ARG A 35 -6.88 -5.24 -12.31
CA ARG A 35 -7.31 -5.19 -13.72
C ARG A 35 -8.22 -3.98 -13.93
N GLY A 36 -7.99 -3.23 -15.00
CA GLY A 36 -8.84 -2.09 -15.37
C GLY A 36 -9.11 -1.12 -14.21
N LYS A 37 -10.37 -0.73 -14.03
CA LYS A 37 -10.81 0.15 -12.93
C LYS A 37 -11.36 -0.62 -11.73
N ASP A 38 -10.91 -1.86 -11.52
CA ASP A 38 -11.38 -2.69 -10.40
C ASP A 38 -11.27 -1.92 -9.08
N LYS A 39 -12.38 -1.87 -8.36
CA LYS A 39 -12.48 -1.22 -7.06
C LYS A 39 -12.65 -2.28 -5.99
N VAL A 40 -11.76 -2.28 -5.01
CA VAL A 40 -11.98 -3.03 -3.78
C VAL A 40 -13.21 -2.48 -3.06
N LYS A 41 -14.18 -3.35 -2.75
CA LYS A 41 -15.43 -2.96 -2.09
C LYS A 41 -15.23 -2.75 -0.58
N PRO A 42 -15.94 -1.80 0.05
CA PRO A 42 -16.02 -1.72 1.51
C PRO A 42 -16.40 -3.05 2.14
N GLY A 43 -15.88 -3.34 3.34
CA GLY A 43 -16.06 -4.61 4.03
C GLY A 43 -15.02 -5.67 3.66
N LYS A 44 -14.30 -5.53 2.53
CA LYS A 44 -13.24 -6.48 2.15
C LYS A 44 -12.09 -6.40 3.15
N VAL A 45 -11.67 -7.56 3.67
CA VAL A 45 -10.47 -7.68 4.50
C VAL A 45 -9.25 -7.86 3.59
N CYS A 46 -8.22 -7.06 3.85
CA CYS A 46 -6.97 -7.02 3.12
C CYS A 46 -5.80 -7.10 4.10
N ILE A 47 -4.62 -7.48 3.61
CA ILE A 47 -3.41 -7.60 4.42
C ILE A 47 -2.45 -6.49 4.03
N VAL A 48 -1.79 -5.90 5.02
CA VAL A 48 -0.61 -5.07 4.82
C VAL A 48 0.51 -5.63 5.68
N ALA A 49 1.70 -5.74 5.10
CA ALA A 49 2.90 -6.20 5.78
C ALA A 49 3.98 -5.11 5.78
N GLY A 50 4.77 -5.03 6.85
CA GLY A 50 5.88 -4.08 6.95
C GLY A 50 6.53 -4.04 8.33
N TRP A 51 7.58 -3.23 8.43
CA TRP A 51 8.34 -2.99 9.67
C TRP A 51 7.97 -1.64 10.30
N GLY A 52 6.68 -1.34 10.38
CA GLY A 52 6.19 -0.13 11.04
C GLY A 52 6.26 -0.22 12.55
N ARG A 53 6.10 0.92 13.24
CA ARG A 53 6.02 0.91 14.70
C ARG A 53 4.76 0.18 15.17
N MET A 54 4.90 -0.68 16.17
CA MET A 54 3.79 -1.43 16.76
C MET A 54 2.96 -0.61 17.77
N ALA A 55 3.50 0.53 18.22
CA ALA A 55 2.83 1.47 19.12
C ALA A 55 3.33 2.91 18.86
N THR A 56 2.58 3.92 19.30
CA THR A 56 2.89 5.36 19.09
C THR A 56 4.34 5.71 19.46
N ASN A 57 4.78 5.19 20.61
CA ASN A 57 6.12 5.36 21.17
C ASN A 57 6.95 4.05 21.19
N GLY A 58 6.54 3.04 20.41
CA GLY A 58 7.21 1.74 20.34
C GLY A 58 8.45 1.74 19.44
N LYS A 59 9.30 0.73 19.63
CA LYS A 59 10.43 0.44 18.75
C LYS A 59 9.94 -0.15 17.42
N TYR A 60 10.80 -0.09 16.40
CA TYR A 60 10.57 -0.81 15.15
C TYR A 60 10.83 -2.31 15.37
N PRO A 61 9.99 -3.19 14.81
CA PRO A 61 10.19 -4.63 14.93
C PRO A 61 11.38 -5.09 14.07
N ASN A 62 12.09 -6.12 14.52
CA ASN A 62 13.17 -6.75 13.75
C ASN A 62 12.62 -7.74 12.72
N THR A 63 11.44 -8.31 12.97
CA THR A 63 10.75 -9.23 12.07
C THR A 63 9.63 -8.50 11.33
N LEU A 64 9.35 -8.98 10.12
CA LEU A 64 8.22 -8.48 9.34
C LEU A 64 6.91 -8.68 10.11
N GLN A 65 6.10 -7.64 10.16
CA GLN A 65 4.77 -7.69 10.77
C GLN A 65 3.71 -7.66 9.69
N GLU A 66 2.55 -8.22 9.99
CA GLU A 66 1.38 -8.18 9.13
C GLU A 66 0.13 -7.85 9.93
N VAL A 67 -0.82 -7.19 9.27
CA VAL A 67 -2.11 -6.89 9.87
C VAL A 67 -3.22 -7.00 8.83
N LYS A 68 -4.31 -7.65 9.24
CA LYS A 68 -5.56 -7.71 8.49
C LYS A 68 -6.37 -6.45 8.79
N LEU A 69 -6.71 -5.69 7.75
CA LEU A 69 -7.48 -4.45 7.86
C LEU A 69 -8.67 -4.49 6.91
N LYS A 70 -9.79 -3.94 7.35
CA LYS A 70 -11.03 -3.86 6.57
C LYS A 70 -11.05 -2.56 5.75
N VAL A 71 -11.37 -2.67 4.46
CA VAL A 71 -11.66 -1.50 3.61
C VAL A 71 -12.95 -0.85 4.09
N GLN A 72 -12.90 0.46 4.33
CA GLN A 72 -14.03 1.24 4.80
C GLN A 72 -14.74 1.97 3.66
N LYS A 73 -15.97 2.38 3.93
CA LYS A 73 -16.67 3.34 3.06
C LYS A 73 -15.92 4.68 3.06
N HIS A 74 -15.89 5.37 1.93
CA HIS A 74 -15.18 6.65 1.78
C HIS A 74 -15.62 7.69 2.83
N GLN A 75 -16.91 7.70 3.19
CA GLN A 75 -17.49 8.59 4.19
C GLN A 75 -16.83 8.45 5.57
N VAL A 76 -16.21 7.31 5.89
CA VAL A 76 -15.50 7.13 7.16
C VAL A 76 -14.27 8.04 7.22
N CYS A 77 -13.49 8.12 6.13
CA CYS A 77 -12.34 9.02 6.05
C CYS A 77 -12.76 10.49 5.81
N GLU A 78 -13.87 10.74 5.10
CA GLU A 78 -14.38 12.11 4.87
C GLU A 78 -14.94 12.76 6.14
N ARG A 79 -15.37 11.96 7.11
CA ARG A 79 -15.85 12.45 8.42
C ARG A 79 -14.73 12.56 9.46
N GLU A 80 -13.60 11.90 9.23
CA GLU A 80 -12.45 11.97 10.13
C GLU A 80 -11.79 13.34 10.01
N LYS A 81 -11.80 14.12 11.10
CA LYS A 81 -11.38 15.54 11.12
C LYS A 81 -9.99 15.75 10.53
N LEU A 82 -9.06 14.84 10.80
CA LEU A 82 -7.66 14.95 10.36
C LEU A 82 -7.43 14.47 8.91
N LEU A 83 -8.41 13.82 8.29
CA LEU A 83 -8.27 13.28 6.93
C LEU A 83 -9.15 14.04 5.93
N LYS A 84 -10.28 14.59 6.38
CA LYS A 84 -11.32 15.23 5.56
C LYS A 84 -10.77 16.20 4.52
N GLU A 85 -9.81 17.04 4.90
CA GLU A 85 -9.28 18.11 4.04
C GLU A 85 -8.52 17.57 2.81
N PHE A 86 -7.82 16.45 2.96
CA PHE A 86 -6.94 15.89 1.92
C PHE A 86 -7.49 14.63 1.26
N TYR A 87 -8.58 14.08 1.81
CA TYR A 87 -9.13 12.82 1.35
C TYR A 87 -9.87 12.96 0.02
N LYS A 88 -9.44 12.20 -0.98
CA LYS A 88 -10.05 12.16 -2.33
C LYS A 88 -10.39 10.73 -2.70
N SER A 89 -11.67 10.37 -2.59
CA SER A 89 -12.18 9.02 -2.88
C SER A 89 -11.87 8.54 -4.32
N SER A 90 -11.62 9.44 -5.26
CA SER A 90 -11.23 9.12 -6.65
C SER A 90 -9.86 8.44 -6.72
N ILE A 91 -8.89 8.88 -5.91
CA ILE A 91 -7.48 8.45 -5.97
C ILE A 91 -7.01 7.71 -4.71
N GLN A 92 -7.84 7.65 -3.66
CA GLN A 92 -7.49 7.05 -2.37
C GLN A 92 -8.50 5.98 -1.92
N ILE A 93 -8.07 5.16 -0.96
CA ILE A 93 -8.84 4.11 -0.29
C ILE A 93 -8.80 4.36 1.21
N CYS A 94 -9.96 4.26 1.87
CA CYS A 94 -10.08 4.33 3.33
C CYS A 94 -9.97 2.92 3.92
N VAL A 95 -9.09 2.72 4.90
CA VAL A 95 -8.78 1.37 5.43
C VAL A 95 -8.60 1.41 6.94
N GLY A 96 -9.09 0.37 7.61
CA GLY A 96 -9.05 0.23 9.07
C GLY A 96 -10.36 0.65 9.71
N ASP A 97 -10.90 -0.19 10.58
CA ASP A 97 -12.15 0.07 11.29
C ASP A 97 -11.86 0.98 12.50
N PRO A 98 -12.49 2.16 12.64
CA PRO A 98 -12.30 3.04 13.79
C PRO A 98 -12.61 2.39 15.15
N LYS A 99 -13.40 1.31 15.16
CA LYS A 99 -13.73 0.54 16.37
C LYS A 99 -12.64 -0.46 16.77
N GLU A 100 -11.69 -0.75 15.89
CA GLU A 100 -10.59 -1.67 16.15
C GLU A 100 -9.30 -0.88 16.46
N ASN A 101 -8.45 -1.41 17.33
CA ASN A 101 -7.14 -0.83 17.60
C ASN A 101 -6.04 -1.43 16.69
N LYS A 102 -6.32 -1.50 15.38
CA LYS A 102 -5.44 -2.10 14.37
C LYS A 102 -5.26 -1.15 13.19
N ALA A 103 -4.02 -0.83 12.86
CA ALA A 103 -3.70 0.00 11.70
C ALA A 103 -2.25 -0.21 11.24
N SER A 104 -1.94 0.19 10.00
CA SER A 104 -0.55 0.36 9.57
C SER A 104 0.01 1.63 10.20
N PHE A 105 1.09 1.59 10.98
CA PHE A 105 1.56 2.79 11.67
C PHE A 105 3.06 3.04 11.48
N LYS A 106 3.42 4.30 11.17
CA LYS A 106 4.80 4.78 10.94
C LYS A 106 5.67 3.72 10.29
N VAL A 107 5.34 3.34 9.06
CA VAL A 107 6.13 2.37 8.30
C VAL A 107 7.37 3.08 7.79
N ARG A 108 8.58 2.51 7.99
CA ARG A 108 9.84 3.12 7.52
C ARG A 108 9.86 3.37 6.01
N LEU A 109 8.98 2.68 5.27
CA LEU A 109 8.72 2.88 3.84
C LEU A 109 7.19 2.94 3.65
N SER A 110 6.63 4.10 3.33
CA SER A 110 5.21 4.30 2.96
C SER A 110 4.90 3.72 1.56
N PHE A 111 5.36 2.50 1.30
CA PHE A 111 5.31 1.83 0.01
C PHE A 111 4.76 0.40 0.11
N CYS A 112 4.43 -0.04 1.33
CA CYS A 112 3.88 -1.36 1.55
C CYS A 112 2.51 -1.49 0.85
N PRO A 113 2.32 -2.52 0.00
CA PRO A 113 1.05 -2.73 -0.66
C PRO A 113 -0.02 -3.17 0.34
N LEU A 114 -1.23 -2.66 0.14
CA LEU A 114 -2.45 -3.24 0.66
C LEU A 114 -2.89 -4.35 -0.30
N VAL A 115 -2.80 -5.59 0.16
CA VAL A 115 -3.05 -6.78 -0.64
C VAL A 115 -4.43 -7.34 -0.34
N CYS A 116 -5.28 -7.41 -1.35
CA CYS A 116 -6.60 -8.03 -1.26
C CYS A 116 -6.68 -9.13 -2.32
N ASN A 117 -6.98 -10.38 -1.93
CA ASN A 117 -7.01 -11.53 -2.85
C ASN A 117 -5.74 -11.64 -3.72
N HIS A 118 -4.55 -11.49 -3.13
CA HIS A 118 -3.25 -11.54 -3.83
C HIS A 118 -3.01 -10.42 -4.86
N VAL A 119 -3.80 -9.35 -4.82
CA VAL A 119 -3.68 -8.17 -5.70
C VAL A 119 -3.35 -6.93 -4.88
N ALA A 120 -2.38 -6.14 -5.34
CA ALA A 120 -2.02 -4.86 -4.73
C ALA A 120 -3.09 -3.78 -5.04
N GLN A 121 -4.05 -3.60 -4.14
CA GLN A 121 -5.16 -2.66 -4.33
C GLN A 121 -4.80 -1.24 -3.92
N GLY A 122 -3.91 -1.09 -2.93
CA GLY A 122 -3.50 0.20 -2.42
C GLY A 122 -2.04 0.24 -2.00
N ILE A 123 -1.54 1.45 -1.72
CA ILE A 123 -0.20 1.69 -1.16
C ILE A 123 -0.39 2.53 0.11
N VAL A 124 0.21 2.14 1.23
CA VAL A 124 0.15 2.92 2.49
C VAL A 124 0.57 4.36 2.21
N SER A 125 -0.24 5.36 2.57
CA SER A 125 0.09 6.76 2.28
C SER A 125 0.20 7.58 3.58
N TYR A 126 -0.92 7.89 4.22
CA TYR A 126 -0.96 8.71 5.42
C TYR A 126 -2.09 8.29 6.35
N GLY A 127 -2.12 8.88 7.54
CA GLY A 127 -3.16 8.66 8.52
C GLY A 127 -2.88 9.44 9.79
N ASN A 128 -3.70 9.22 10.82
CA ASN A 128 -3.55 9.90 12.10
C ASN A 128 -2.15 9.65 12.72
N LYS A 129 -1.57 10.70 13.33
CA LYS A 129 -0.27 10.69 14.01
C LYS A 129 -0.25 9.79 15.25
N ASN A 130 -1.41 9.54 15.85
CA ASN A 130 -1.56 8.65 17.00
C ASN A 130 -1.58 7.15 16.62
N GLY A 131 -1.65 6.82 15.32
CA GLY A 131 -1.69 5.43 14.83
C GLY A 131 -3.06 4.77 14.87
N LYS A 132 -4.11 5.52 15.20
CA LYS A 132 -5.49 5.01 15.14
C LYS A 132 -6.02 4.96 13.70
N PRO A 133 -6.89 3.98 13.39
CA PRO A 133 -7.67 3.99 12.16
C PRO A 133 -8.70 5.13 12.14
N PRO A 134 -9.23 5.51 10.96
CA PRO A 134 -8.90 4.96 9.65
C PRO A 134 -7.58 5.52 9.09
N ARG A 135 -7.01 4.84 8.11
CA ARG A 135 -5.82 5.29 7.37
C ARG A 135 -6.07 5.32 5.87
N VAL A 136 -5.30 6.17 5.20
CA VAL A 136 -5.46 6.46 3.78
C VAL A 136 -4.38 5.77 2.97
N TYR A 137 -4.82 5.11 1.92
CA TYR A 137 -3.97 4.40 0.97
C TYR A 137 -4.18 5.00 -0.42
N THR A 138 -3.11 5.11 -1.20
CA THR A 138 -3.18 5.45 -2.62
C THR A 138 -3.85 4.31 -3.38
N LYS A 139 -4.81 4.61 -4.26
CA LYS A 139 -5.54 3.61 -5.05
C LYS A 139 -4.74 3.19 -6.29
N VAL A 140 -4.20 1.98 -6.29
CA VAL A 140 -3.34 1.49 -7.39
C VAL A 140 -4.06 1.50 -8.74
N SER A 141 -5.34 1.10 -8.78
CA SER A 141 -6.11 1.04 -10.03
C SER A 141 -6.22 2.38 -10.76
N ARG A 142 -6.08 3.52 -10.04
CA ARG A 142 -6.12 4.85 -10.66
C ARG A 142 -4.85 5.17 -11.46
N PHE A 143 -3.72 4.58 -11.08
CA PHE A 143 -2.40 4.86 -11.64
C PHE A 143 -1.89 3.75 -12.57
N LEU A 144 -2.72 2.75 -12.88
CA LEU A 144 -2.31 1.59 -13.69
C LEU A 144 -1.76 1.95 -15.07
N GLN A 145 -2.34 2.96 -15.73
CA GLN A 145 -1.84 3.39 -17.03
C GLN A 145 -0.40 3.91 -16.92
N TRP A 146 -0.18 4.86 -16.01
CA TRP A 146 1.15 5.38 -15.71
C TRP A 146 2.14 4.27 -15.31
N ILE A 147 1.74 3.35 -14.42
CA ILE A 147 2.59 2.21 -14.02
C ILE A 147 3.00 1.39 -15.25
N LYS A 148 2.07 1.06 -16.14
CA LYS A 148 2.36 0.26 -17.35
C LYS A 148 3.26 1.00 -18.33
N GLU A 149 3.03 2.29 -18.54
CA GLU A 149 3.83 3.13 -19.43
C GLU A 149 5.27 3.25 -18.92
N THR A 150 5.46 3.52 -17.63
CA THR A 150 6.78 3.55 -16.98
C THR A 150 7.48 2.19 -17.03
N MET A 151 6.77 1.09 -16.75
CA MET A 151 7.36 -0.25 -16.86
C MET A 151 7.82 -0.56 -18.30
N LYS A 152 7.07 -0.11 -19.32
CA LYS A 152 7.43 -0.32 -20.72
C LYS A 152 8.64 0.52 -21.14
N SER A 153 8.71 1.80 -20.74
CA SER A 153 9.83 2.68 -21.11
C SER A 153 11.18 2.17 -20.58
N HIS A 154 11.20 1.56 -19.40
CA HIS A 154 12.44 1.02 -18.82
C HIS A 154 12.87 -0.32 -19.41
N GLN A 155 11.95 -1.12 -19.97
CA GLN A 155 12.33 -2.35 -20.70
C GLN A 155 13.05 -2.03 -22.01
N LEU A 156 12.72 -0.90 -22.64
CA LEU A 156 13.37 -0.44 -23.87
C LEU A 156 14.78 0.11 -23.62
N GLN A 157 15.07 0.60 -22.41
CA GLN A 157 16.41 1.05 -22.01
C GLN A 157 17.39 -0.10 -21.69
N GLU A 158 16.90 -1.34 -21.53
CA GLU A 158 17.75 -2.53 -21.36
C GLU A 158 18.15 -3.17 -22.72
N THR A 159 17.56 -2.72 -23.83
CA THR A 159 17.74 -3.33 -25.17
C THR A 159 18.62 -2.52 -26.13
N ASP A 160 19.14 -1.38 -25.68
CA ASP A 160 20.15 -0.55 -26.38
C ASP A 160 21.50 -0.65 -25.64
#